data_AF-D8UB72-F1
#
_entry.id   AF-D8UB72-F1
#
_cell.length_a   1.000
_cell.length_b   1.000
_cell.length_c   1.000
_cell.angle_alpha   90.00
_cell.angle_beta   90.00
_cell.angle_gamma   90.00
#
_symmetry.space_group_name_H-M   'P 1'
#
loop_
_entity.id
_entity.type
_entity.pdbx_description
1 polymer ?
#
loop_
_entity_poly.entity_id
_entity_poly.type
_entity_poly.pdbx_seq_one_letter_code
_entity_poly.pdbx_strand_id
1 'polypeptide(L)'
;MTCLPPGYPTRVVNEKNTRAKLKSQVERLVGRKSVTILDSINNIKGYRYELWCVARAAGTRYCMVHVDTDVATCSAWNAARPESERYRQEIFDDLAGRFERPDSRNRWDAPLFTLHPAAGTGCSSCGEGGEAEADVLAAVVRAMTEEQTNHQARVARDLTPTMATSNPALLATNTLHEIDQAAQEVINTIMDAQAAAAGGAAEVVRFGGGTSGPPMELELRRALTLAELRRHKRAFLKLATKITFARLHDAAAARRMFVDYLRSNLAAEAAGGGGCGTEDF
;
A
#
# COMPACT_ATOMS: atom_id res chain seq x y z
N MET A 1 15.68 23.47 -13.78
CA MET A 1 14.48 24.34 -13.92
C MET A 1 14.48 24.91 -15.33
N THR A 2 13.42 24.69 -16.10
CA THR A 2 13.22 25.34 -17.41
C THR A 2 12.13 26.39 -17.26
N CYS A 3 12.44 27.63 -17.66
CA CYS A 3 11.51 28.75 -17.64
C CYS A 3 10.42 28.54 -18.70
N LEU A 4 9.14 28.72 -18.33
CA LEU A 4 8.02 28.64 -19.27
C LEU A 4 7.69 30.04 -19.83
N PRO A 5 7.33 30.14 -21.13
CA PRO A 5 7.03 31.41 -21.80
C PRO A 5 5.67 32.02 -21.39
N PRO A 6 5.44 33.33 -21.67
CA PRO A 6 4.26 34.05 -21.21
C PRO A 6 3.02 33.70 -22.05
N GLY A 7 1.91 33.36 -21.39
CA GLY A 7 0.61 33.11 -22.04
C GLY A 7 -0.10 31.80 -21.69
N TYR A 8 0.46 30.95 -20.84
CA TYR A 8 -0.16 29.66 -20.51
C TYR A 8 -1.22 29.78 -19.39
N PRO A 9 -2.48 29.37 -19.59
CA PRO A 9 -3.50 29.45 -18.56
C PRO A 9 -3.29 28.35 -17.49
N THR A 10 -3.42 28.77 -16.22
CA THR A 10 -3.62 28.00 -14.97
C THR A 10 -2.37 27.42 -14.25
N ARG A 11 -1.84 28.24 -13.33
CA ARG A 11 -0.77 27.93 -12.36
C ARG A 11 -0.96 26.63 -11.55
N VAL A 12 -2.20 26.21 -11.28
CA VAL A 12 -2.52 25.05 -10.43
C VAL A 12 -2.21 23.71 -11.11
N VAL A 13 -2.41 23.60 -12.42
CA VAL A 13 -2.16 22.37 -13.18
C VAL A 13 -0.67 22.05 -13.20
N ASN A 14 0.18 23.08 -13.29
CA ASN A 14 1.62 22.91 -13.28
C ASN A 14 2.15 22.48 -11.90
N GLU A 15 1.62 23.04 -10.81
CA GLU A 15 1.97 22.63 -9.44
C GLU A 15 1.58 21.17 -9.18
N LYS A 16 0.36 20.78 -9.59
CA LYS A 16 -0.13 19.40 -9.49
C LYS A 16 0.75 18.43 -10.27
N ASN A 17 1.10 18.76 -11.52
CA ASN A 17 1.96 17.93 -12.36
C ASN A 17 3.38 17.84 -11.80
N THR A 18 3.90 18.93 -11.23
CA THR A 18 5.21 18.96 -10.58
C THR A 18 5.23 18.05 -9.35
N ARG A 19 4.21 18.12 -8.48
CA ARG A 19 4.04 17.19 -7.36
C ARG A 19 3.96 15.73 -7.81
N ALA A 20 3.17 15.45 -8.85
CA ALA A 20 3.08 14.09 -9.40
C ALA A 20 4.44 13.58 -9.92
N LYS A 21 5.21 14.44 -10.61
CA LYS A 21 6.55 14.12 -11.11
C LYS A 21 7.54 13.87 -9.96
N LEU A 22 7.55 14.72 -8.94
CA LEU A 22 8.40 14.57 -7.76
C LEU A 22 8.06 13.29 -6.99
N LYS A 23 6.77 13.03 -6.71
CA LYS A 23 6.31 11.78 -6.08
C LYS A 23 6.77 10.55 -6.85
N SER A 24 6.61 10.56 -8.18
CA SER A 24 7.03 9.45 -9.03
C SER A 24 8.55 9.22 -9.00
N GLN A 25 9.36 10.28 -8.87
CA GLN A 25 10.81 10.13 -8.66
C GLN A 25 11.12 9.54 -7.29
N VAL A 26 10.47 10.03 -6.23
CA VAL A 26 10.63 9.50 -4.87
C VAL A 26 10.28 8.03 -4.81
N GLU A 27 9.15 7.62 -5.40
CA GLU A 27 8.70 6.22 -5.45
C GLU A 27 9.73 5.29 -6.12
N ARG A 28 10.50 5.77 -7.10
CA ARG A 28 11.56 4.99 -7.74
C ARG A 28 12.86 4.92 -6.95
N LEU A 29 13.18 5.96 -6.19
CA LEU A 29 14.48 6.10 -5.51
C LEU A 29 14.44 5.62 -4.06
N VAL A 30 13.27 5.64 -3.44
CA VAL A 30 13.08 5.25 -2.05
C VAL A 30 13.38 3.76 -1.86
N GLY A 31 14.12 3.43 -0.80
CA GLY A 31 14.48 2.06 -0.48
C GLY A 31 15.06 1.95 0.93
N ARG A 32 15.46 0.73 1.31
CA ARG A 32 16.04 0.43 2.64
C ARG A 32 17.55 0.64 2.71
N LYS A 33 18.22 0.85 1.57
CA LYS A 33 19.68 0.95 1.44
C LYS A 33 20.19 2.36 1.11
N SER A 34 19.29 3.31 0.92
CA SER A 34 19.60 4.68 0.51
C SER A 34 18.74 5.67 1.28
N VAL A 35 19.27 6.89 1.47
CA VAL A 35 18.51 8.02 1.99
C VAL A 35 18.06 8.87 0.81
N THR A 36 16.75 9.11 0.70
CA THR A 36 16.17 10.01 -0.32
C THR A 36 15.68 11.27 0.36
N ILE A 37 16.16 12.43 -0.08
CA ILE A 37 15.70 13.75 0.38
C ILE A 37 14.79 14.33 -0.70
N LEU A 38 13.55 14.63 -0.33
CA LEU A 38 12.63 15.40 -1.17
C LEU A 38 12.66 16.86 -0.73
N ASP A 39 13.48 17.67 -1.38
CA ASP A 39 13.49 19.12 -1.21
C ASP A 39 12.41 19.76 -2.08
N SER A 40 11.26 20.05 -1.46
CA SER A 40 10.11 20.70 -2.10
C SER A 40 9.23 21.37 -1.06
N ILE A 41 8.36 22.29 -1.49
CA ILE A 41 7.51 23.07 -0.59
C ILE A 41 6.57 22.21 0.27
N ASN A 42 6.13 21.06 -0.24
CA ASN A 42 5.32 20.06 0.49
C ASN A 42 4.16 20.68 1.31
N ASN A 43 3.56 21.75 0.80
CA ASN A 43 2.65 22.66 1.52
C ASN A 43 1.24 22.11 1.77
N ILE A 44 0.85 21.05 1.07
CA ILE A 44 -0.50 20.49 1.14
C ILE A 44 -0.48 19.18 1.94
N LYS A 45 -1.39 19.06 2.91
CA LYS A 45 -1.51 17.89 3.80
C LYS A 45 -1.69 16.58 3.03
N GLY A 46 -2.55 16.60 2.02
CA GLY A 46 -2.81 15.44 1.16
C GLY A 46 -1.55 14.93 0.45
N TYR A 47 -0.66 15.83 0.03
CA TYR A 47 0.59 15.44 -0.64
C TYR A 47 1.59 14.80 0.32
N ARG A 48 1.70 15.32 1.55
CA ARG A 48 2.52 14.70 2.60
C ARG A 48 2.02 13.30 2.96
N TYR A 49 0.70 13.10 3.01
CA TYR A 49 0.09 11.78 3.20
C TYR A 49 0.45 10.79 2.07
N GLU A 50 0.41 11.23 0.81
CA GLU A 50 0.83 10.39 -0.32
C GLU A 50 2.30 9.96 -0.19
N LEU A 51 3.20 10.88 0.18
CA LEU A 51 4.62 10.58 0.40
C LEU A 51 4.84 9.61 1.56
N TRP A 52 4.08 9.78 2.65
CA TRP A 52 4.10 8.84 3.77
C TRP A 52 3.65 7.43 3.33
N CYS A 53 2.61 7.33 2.48
CA CYS A 53 2.17 6.05 1.93
C CYS A 53 3.25 5.40 1.06
N VAL A 54 3.96 6.18 0.24
CA VAL A 54 5.10 5.70 -0.57
C VAL A 54 6.21 5.13 0.33
N ALA A 55 6.63 5.87 1.37
CA ALA A 55 7.63 5.39 2.32
C ALA A 55 7.17 4.12 3.06
N ARG A 56 5.88 4.06 3.44
CA ARG A 56 5.27 2.91 4.09
C ARG A 56 5.21 1.69 3.19
N ALA A 57 4.88 1.87 1.91
CA ALA A 57 4.86 0.80 0.92
C ALA A 57 6.27 0.22 0.69
N ALA A 58 7.28 1.10 0.67
CA ALA A 58 8.69 0.73 0.53
C ALA A 58 9.29 0.09 1.80
N GLY A 59 8.56 0.09 2.93
CA GLY A 59 9.05 -0.45 4.18
C GLY A 59 10.28 0.28 4.72
N THR A 60 10.38 1.58 4.47
CA THR A 60 11.54 2.41 4.84
C THR A 60 11.20 3.38 5.97
N ARG A 61 12.23 4.06 6.48
CA ARG A 61 12.09 5.14 7.46
C ARG A 61 11.49 6.37 6.80
N TYR A 62 10.66 7.08 7.54
CA TYR A 62 10.10 8.36 7.13
C TYR A 62 10.42 9.43 8.16
N CYS A 63 11.00 10.53 7.70
CA CYS A 63 11.33 11.69 8.52
C CYS A 63 10.74 12.92 7.83
N MET A 64 9.87 13.64 8.54
CA MET A 64 9.41 14.96 8.14
C MET A 64 10.16 16.01 8.96
N VAL A 65 10.85 16.91 8.25
CA VAL A 65 11.49 18.08 8.86
C VAL A 65 10.63 19.29 8.52
N HIS A 66 10.12 19.97 9.54
CA HIS A 66 9.36 21.20 9.38
C HIS A 66 10.28 22.40 9.57
N VAL A 67 10.51 23.17 8.50
CA VAL A 67 11.23 24.43 8.59
C VAL A 67 10.21 25.53 8.91
N ASP A 68 10.08 25.86 10.19
CA ASP A 68 9.08 26.80 10.68
C ASP A 68 9.65 28.21 10.71
N THR A 69 9.21 29.01 9.76
CA THR A 69 9.58 30.42 9.60
C THR A 69 8.31 31.23 9.39
N ASP A 70 8.24 32.41 10.00
CA ASP A 70 7.08 33.28 9.83
C ASP A 70 7.00 33.84 8.41
N VAL A 71 5.78 34.17 7.98
CA VAL A 71 5.48 34.62 6.61
C VAL A 71 6.20 35.94 6.28
N ALA A 72 6.37 36.83 7.26
CA ALA A 72 7.01 38.13 7.03
C ALA A 72 8.51 37.95 6.72
N THR A 73 9.21 37.10 7.49
CA THR A 73 10.59 36.72 7.23
C THR A 73 10.75 36.03 5.88
N CYS A 74 9.84 35.10 5.54
CA CYS A 74 9.86 34.43 4.24
C CYS A 74 9.66 35.42 3.08
N SER A 75 8.79 36.42 3.25
CA SER A 75 8.55 37.46 2.25
C SER A 75 9.79 38.36 2.08
N ALA A 76 10.45 38.71 3.18
CA ALA A 76 11.68 39.49 3.15
C ALA A 76 12.82 38.72 2.43
N TRP A 77 12.98 37.43 2.72
CA TRP A 77 13.95 36.59 2.02
C TRP A 77 13.63 36.43 0.54
N ASN A 78 12.35 36.27 0.18
CA ASN A 78 11.95 36.25 -1.22
C ASN A 78 12.29 37.57 -1.94
N ALA A 79 12.05 38.71 -1.29
CA ALA A 79 12.39 40.04 -1.82
C ALA A 79 13.90 40.30 -1.92
N ALA A 80 14.72 39.59 -1.14
CA ALA A 80 16.18 39.69 -1.20
C ALA A 80 16.82 38.82 -2.31
N ARG A 81 16.10 37.82 -2.86
CA ARG A 81 16.61 36.93 -3.92
C ARG A 81 16.78 37.65 -5.26
N PRO A 82 17.68 37.20 -6.16
CA PRO A 82 17.74 37.70 -7.53
C PRO A 82 16.36 37.64 -8.22
N GLU A 83 16.08 38.59 -9.13
CA GLU A 83 14.78 38.64 -9.82
C GLU A 83 14.42 37.33 -10.54
N SER A 84 15.44 36.63 -11.08
CA SER A 84 15.31 35.33 -11.74
C SER A 84 14.90 34.18 -10.81
N GLU A 85 15.06 34.33 -9.50
CA GLU A 85 14.86 33.27 -8.50
C GLU A 85 13.77 33.61 -7.47
N ARG A 86 13.37 34.87 -7.38
CA ARG A 86 12.28 35.29 -6.48
C ARG A 86 10.92 34.96 -7.09
N TYR A 87 9.98 34.59 -6.23
CA TYR A 87 8.58 34.60 -6.59
C TYR A 87 8.09 36.04 -6.73
N ARG A 88 7.19 36.29 -7.69
CA ARG A 88 6.39 37.53 -7.68
C ARG A 88 5.57 37.58 -6.39
N GLN A 89 5.35 38.77 -5.82
CA GLN A 89 4.66 38.91 -4.53
C GLN A 89 3.30 38.21 -4.52
N GLU A 90 2.49 38.39 -5.57
CA GLU A 90 1.20 37.70 -5.73
C GLU A 90 1.29 36.16 -5.67
N ILE A 91 2.39 35.58 -6.15
CA ILE A 91 2.62 34.12 -6.11
C ILE A 91 3.01 33.70 -4.69
N PHE A 92 3.88 34.48 -4.05
CA PHE A 92 4.30 34.24 -2.68
C PHE A 92 3.08 34.26 -1.73
N ASP A 93 2.24 35.29 -1.84
CA ASP A 93 1.05 35.46 -1.00
C ASP A 93 0.07 34.30 -1.19
N ASP A 94 -0.17 33.86 -2.44
CA ASP A 94 -0.99 32.69 -2.74
C ASP A 94 -0.40 31.39 -2.16
N LEU A 95 0.91 31.17 -2.28
CA LEU A 95 1.57 29.98 -1.72
C LEU A 95 1.52 29.96 -0.18
N ALA A 96 1.78 31.11 0.45
CA ALA A 96 1.74 31.27 1.90
C ALA A 96 0.32 31.09 2.44
N GLY A 97 -0.69 31.65 1.77
CA GLY A 97 -2.09 31.52 2.14
C GLY A 97 -2.63 30.09 2.02
N ARG A 98 -2.07 29.28 1.13
CA ARG A 98 -2.43 27.85 0.94
C ARG A 98 -1.61 26.88 1.79
N PHE A 99 -0.65 27.36 2.59
CA PHE A 99 0.23 26.49 3.37
C PHE A 99 -0.51 25.83 4.54
N GLU A 100 -0.54 24.50 4.55
CA GLU A 100 -1.10 23.71 5.64
C GLU A 100 0.03 23.25 6.59
N ARG A 101 0.12 23.87 7.77
CA ARG A 101 1.09 23.49 8.81
C ARG A 101 0.96 22.00 9.18
N PRO A 102 2.07 21.26 9.35
CA PRO A 102 2.05 19.88 9.83
C PRO A 102 1.33 19.73 11.17
N ASP A 103 0.47 18.72 11.30
CA ASP A 103 -0.33 18.48 12.52
C ASP A 103 0.22 17.29 13.32
N SER A 104 0.82 17.58 14.47
CA SER A 104 1.45 16.59 15.37
C SER A 104 0.49 15.55 15.94
N ARG A 105 -0.83 15.78 15.89
CA ARG A 105 -1.85 14.80 16.30
C ARG A 105 -1.97 13.66 15.28
N ASN A 106 -1.64 13.92 14.02
CA ASN A 106 -1.67 12.93 12.96
C ASN A 106 -0.30 12.25 12.87
N ARG A 107 -0.21 10.97 13.22
CA ARG A 107 1.06 10.21 13.21
C ARG A 107 1.87 10.31 11.90
N TRP A 108 1.18 10.45 10.76
CA TRP A 108 1.77 10.55 9.43
C TRP A 108 2.11 11.99 9.03
N ASP A 109 1.54 12.99 9.71
CA ASP A 109 1.75 14.42 9.46
C ASP A 109 2.57 15.09 10.58
N ALA A 110 2.92 14.34 11.62
CA ALA A 110 3.69 14.83 12.74
C ALA A 110 5.14 15.06 12.30
N PRO A 111 5.65 16.30 12.39
CA PRO A 111 7.04 16.58 12.08
C PRO A 111 7.93 15.90 13.13
N LEU A 112 8.95 15.19 12.66
CA LEU A 112 9.91 14.53 13.54
C LEU A 112 10.90 15.54 14.11
N PHE A 113 11.25 16.53 13.31
CA PHE A 113 12.11 17.64 13.66
C PHE A 113 11.48 18.95 13.21
N THR A 114 11.62 20.00 14.01
CA THR A 114 11.25 21.36 13.63
C THR A 114 12.48 22.24 13.71
N LEU A 115 12.79 22.92 12.60
CA LEU A 115 13.90 23.86 12.46
C LEU A 115 13.35 25.27 12.44
N HIS A 116 14.01 26.17 13.18
CA HIS A 116 13.75 27.60 13.15
C HIS A 116 15.01 28.29 12.65
N PRO A 117 15.12 28.60 11.34
CA PRO A 117 16.32 29.20 10.80
C PRO A 117 16.53 30.60 11.39
N ALA A 118 17.78 30.97 11.66
CA ALA A 118 18.12 32.31 12.09
C ALA A 118 17.74 33.33 11.01
N ALA A 119 17.28 34.51 11.40
CA ALA A 119 16.92 35.61 10.50
C ALA A 119 18.15 36.18 9.76
N GLY A 120 18.67 35.43 8.77
CA GLY A 120 19.49 35.95 7.67
C GLY A 120 20.86 36.56 7.96
N THR A 121 21.39 36.55 9.19
CA THR A 121 22.67 37.21 9.53
C THR A 121 23.86 36.28 9.73
N GLY A 122 23.70 34.95 9.53
CA GLY A 122 24.78 34.00 9.86
C GLY A 122 25.16 34.02 11.34
N CYS A 123 24.30 34.57 12.19
CA CYS A 123 24.48 34.63 13.63
C CYS A 123 23.45 33.74 14.30
N SER A 124 23.94 32.70 14.97
CA SER A 124 23.20 31.82 15.87
C SER A 124 22.66 32.64 17.04
N SER A 125 21.56 33.36 16.86
CA SER A 125 20.83 33.90 18.00
C SER A 125 19.78 32.88 18.41
N CYS A 126 20.18 32.13 19.43
CA CYS A 126 19.37 31.19 20.16
C CYS A 126 18.15 31.95 20.71
N GLY A 127 16.95 31.61 20.25
CA GLY A 127 15.79 31.79 21.11
C GLY A 127 16.02 30.96 22.38
N GLU A 128 15.70 31.52 23.54
CA GLU A 128 15.78 30.81 24.82
C GLU A 128 15.02 29.46 24.71
N GLY A 129 15.77 28.36 24.59
CA GLY A 129 15.24 26.99 24.49
C GLY A 129 15.21 26.35 23.09
N GLY A 130 15.70 27.00 22.03
CA GLY A 130 15.83 26.37 20.70
C GLY A 130 17.11 25.55 20.56
N GLU A 131 17.01 24.29 20.13
CA GLU A 131 18.18 23.49 19.70
C GLU A 131 18.87 24.18 18.51
N ALA A 132 20.21 24.16 18.46
CA ALA A 132 20.92 24.78 17.36
C ALA A 132 20.59 24.06 16.03
N GLU A 133 20.54 24.79 14.92
CA GLU A 133 20.28 24.21 13.58
C GLU A 133 21.19 23.02 13.28
N ALA A 134 22.47 23.13 13.65
CA ALA A 134 23.46 22.06 13.52
C ALA A 134 23.09 20.80 14.32
N ASP A 135 22.54 20.95 15.52
CA ASP A 135 22.15 19.83 16.38
C ASP A 135 20.95 19.08 15.80
N VAL A 136 19.97 19.83 15.30
CA VAL A 136 18.78 19.25 14.65
C VAL A 136 19.17 18.53 13.36
N LEU A 137 20.03 19.12 12.52
CA LEU A 137 20.54 18.46 11.31
C LEU A 137 21.33 17.20 11.65
N ALA A 138 22.19 17.23 12.67
CA ALA A 138 22.89 16.06 13.13
C ALA A 138 21.91 14.98 13.64
N ALA A 139 20.85 15.38 14.34
CA ALA A 139 19.80 14.47 14.80
C ALA A 139 19.01 13.83 13.63
N VAL A 140 18.71 14.60 12.58
CA VAL A 140 18.09 14.08 11.34
C VAL A 140 18.98 13.02 10.69
N VAL A 141 20.29 13.29 10.56
CA VAL A 141 21.24 12.35 9.99
C VAL A 141 21.25 11.06 10.80
N ARG A 142 21.44 11.14 12.13
CA ARG A 142 21.42 9.97 13.02
C ARG A 142 20.12 9.19 12.90
N ALA A 143 18.98 9.88 12.90
CA ALA A 143 17.67 9.24 12.79
C ALA A 143 17.47 8.45 11.49
N MET A 144 18.10 8.89 10.40
CA MET A 144 17.99 8.22 9.10
C MET A 144 19.07 7.17 8.86
N THR A 145 20.27 7.32 9.42
CA THR A 145 21.42 6.46 9.12
C THR A 145 21.74 5.41 10.19
N GLU A 146 21.45 5.66 11.46
CA GLU A 146 21.84 4.73 12.54
C GLU A 146 20.87 3.54 12.64
N GLU A 147 21.41 2.36 12.96
CA GLU A 147 20.62 1.15 13.19
C GLU A 147 19.93 1.25 14.55
N GLN A 148 18.60 1.16 14.58
CA GLN A 148 17.84 1.40 15.81
C GLN A 148 18.01 0.22 16.79
N THR A 149 18.57 0.51 17.97
CA THR A 149 18.60 -0.43 19.10
C THR A 149 17.41 -0.27 20.05
N ASN A 150 16.58 0.78 19.91
CA ASN A 150 15.58 1.11 20.93
C ASN A 150 14.20 1.55 20.39
N HIS A 151 13.14 0.84 20.80
CA HIS A 151 11.74 1.02 20.37
C HIS A 151 11.01 2.18 21.08
N GLN A 152 11.69 3.03 21.86
CA GLN A 152 11.06 4.08 22.67
C GLN A 152 11.38 5.51 22.26
N ALA A 153 12.40 5.74 21.42
CA ALA A 153 12.75 7.08 20.99
C ALA A 153 11.87 7.55 19.81
N ARG A 154 11.60 8.87 19.75
CA ARG A 154 10.93 9.60 18.66
C ARG A 154 11.83 9.66 17.41
N VAL A 155 12.34 8.53 16.96
CA VAL A 155 13.27 8.42 15.83
C VAL A 155 12.51 7.87 14.62
N ALA A 156 12.91 8.24 13.40
CA ALA A 156 12.29 7.80 12.16
C ALA A 156 12.29 6.26 12.09
N ARG A 157 11.16 5.62 12.40
CA ARG A 157 11.05 4.16 12.44
C ARG A 157 10.79 3.61 11.05
N ASP A 158 11.28 2.40 10.81
CA ASP A 158 10.89 1.60 9.65
C ASP A 158 9.36 1.47 9.65
N LEU A 159 8.72 1.95 8.59
CA LEU A 159 7.29 1.82 8.45
C LEU A 159 6.93 0.41 7.99
N THR A 160 5.90 -0.19 8.59
CA THR A 160 5.42 -1.50 8.15
C THR A 160 4.39 -1.32 7.03
N PRO A 161 4.60 -1.92 5.84
CA PRO A 161 3.60 -1.94 4.79
C PRO A 161 2.29 -2.55 5.30
N THR A 162 1.17 -1.94 4.94
CA THR A 162 -0.16 -2.57 5.13
C THR A 162 -0.77 -2.93 3.80
N MET A 163 -1.78 -3.79 3.82
CA MET A 163 -2.52 -4.20 2.61
C MET A 163 -3.06 -3.01 1.80
N ALA A 164 -3.39 -1.89 2.45
CA ALA A 164 -3.86 -0.67 1.79
C ALA A 164 -2.76 0.12 1.06
N THR A 165 -1.49 -0.14 1.36
CA THR A 165 -0.33 0.57 0.79
C THR A 165 0.55 -0.35 -0.06
N SER A 166 0.33 -1.67 -0.02
CA SER A 166 0.99 -2.60 -0.93
C SER A 166 0.23 -2.65 -2.25
N ASN A 167 0.89 -2.31 -3.35
CA ASN A 167 0.38 -2.67 -4.66
C ASN A 167 0.29 -4.20 -4.72
N PRO A 168 -0.88 -4.80 -5.04
CA PRO A 168 -0.97 -6.24 -5.19
C PRO A 168 0.04 -6.67 -6.26
N ALA A 169 0.79 -7.74 -5.99
CA ALA A 169 1.70 -8.31 -6.96
C ALA A 169 0.92 -8.55 -8.26
N LEU A 170 1.43 -8.04 -9.38
CA LEU A 170 0.83 -8.32 -10.68
C LEU A 170 0.86 -9.83 -10.87
N LEU A 171 -0.33 -10.44 -10.89
CA LEU A 171 -0.48 -11.85 -11.23
C LEU A 171 0.15 -12.05 -12.61
N ALA A 172 1.03 -13.04 -12.75
CA ALA A 172 1.60 -13.35 -14.05
C ALA A 172 0.47 -13.66 -15.04
N THR A 173 0.65 -13.27 -16.31
CA THR A 173 -0.40 -13.24 -17.35
C THR A 173 -1.17 -14.55 -17.52
N ASN A 174 -0.61 -15.70 -17.10
CA ASN A 174 -1.21 -17.02 -17.22
C ASN A 174 -1.80 -17.60 -15.92
N THR A 175 -1.58 -16.98 -14.76
CA THR A 175 -1.92 -17.58 -13.45
C THR A 175 -3.41 -17.87 -13.27
N LEU A 176 -4.29 -16.97 -13.70
CA LEU A 176 -5.73 -17.17 -13.58
C LEU A 176 -6.21 -18.35 -14.43
N HIS A 177 -5.63 -18.52 -15.63
CA HIS A 177 -5.90 -19.65 -16.50
C HIS A 177 -5.43 -20.97 -15.88
N GLU A 178 -4.22 -20.98 -15.30
CA GLU A 178 -3.68 -22.15 -14.59
C GLU A 178 -4.54 -22.56 -13.39
N ILE A 179 -5.06 -21.59 -12.63
CA ILE A 179 -6.00 -21.84 -11.51
C ILE A 179 -7.33 -22.39 -12.02
N ASP A 180 -7.88 -21.84 -13.11
CA ASP A 180 -9.14 -22.31 -13.71
C ASP A 180 -9.03 -23.74 -14.23
N GLN A 181 -7.92 -24.05 -14.89
CA GLN A 181 -7.60 -25.38 -15.41
C GLN A 181 -7.43 -26.38 -14.26
N ALA A 182 -6.68 -26.04 -13.23
CA ALA A 182 -6.53 -26.85 -12.02
C ALA A 182 -7.88 -27.16 -11.35
N ALA A 183 -8.77 -26.17 -11.22
CA ALA A 183 -10.10 -26.40 -10.69
C ALA A 183 -10.96 -27.28 -11.62
N GLN A 184 -10.77 -27.18 -12.95
CA GLN A 184 -11.46 -28.03 -13.91
C GLN A 184 -11.03 -29.49 -13.80
N GLU A 185 -9.74 -29.76 -13.60
CA GLU A 185 -9.21 -31.11 -13.39
C GLU A 185 -9.89 -31.79 -12.20
N VAL A 186 -10.04 -31.07 -11.08
CA VAL A 186 -10.76 -31.56 -9.89
C VAL A 186 -12.22 -31.90 -10.21
N ILE A 187 -12.92 -31.04 -10.97
CA ILE A 187 -14.30 -31.34 -11.39
C ILE A 187 -14.36 -32.63 -12.22
N ASN A 188 -13.44 -32.78 -13.19
CA ASN A 188 -13.42 -33.94 -14.06
C ASN A 188 -13.18 -35.22 -13.25
N THR A 189 -12.21 -35.22 -12.32
CA THR A 189 -11.94 -36.37 -11.45
C THR A 189 -13.16 -36.76 -10.60
N ILE A 190 -13.95 -35.80 -10.12
CA ILE A 190 -15.19 -36.09 -9.38
C ILE A 190 -16.23 -36.74 -10.31
N MET A 191 -16.40 -36.21 -11.53
CA MET A 191 -17.35 -36.77 -12.50
C MET A 191 -16.97 -38.19 -12.93
N ASP A 192 -15.69 -38.44 -13.16
CA ASP A 192 -15.17 -39.76 -13.53
C ASP A 192 -15.38 -40.77 -12.39
N ALA A 193 -15.12 -40.37 -11.14
CA ALA A 193 -15.36 -41.21 -9.97
C ALA A 193 -16.86 -41.53 -9.78
N GLN A 194 -17.75 -40.54 -9.98
CA GLN A 194 -19.20 -40.77 -9.92
C GLN A 194 -19.71 -41.66 -11.06
N ALA A 195 -19.12 -41.54 -12.26
CA ALA A 195 -19.45 -42.41 -13.38
C ALA A 195 -19.03 -43.87 -13.09
N ALA A 196 -17.85 -44.07 -12.51
CA ALA A 196 -17.38 -45.39 -12.08
C ALA A 196 -18.27 -46.01 -10.97
N ALA A 197 -18.88 -45.17 -10.12
CA ALA A 197 -19.84 -45.58 -9.10
C ALA A 197 -21.28 -45.77 -9.64
N ALA A 198 -21.46 -45.97 -10.95
CA ALA A 198 -22.76 -46.11 -11.61
C ALA A 198 -23.74 -44.95 -11.34
N GLY A 199 -23.22 -43.72 -11.17
CA GLY A 199 -24.00 -42.53 -10.85
C GLY A 199 -24.30 -42.33 -9.36
N GLY A 200 -23.80 -43.22 -8.50
CA GLY A 200 -23.84 -43.06 -7.05
C GLY A 200 -22.84 -42.02 -6.54
N ALA A 201 -22.94 -41.70 -5.25
CA ALA A 201 -21.89 -40.94 -4.58
C ALA A 201 -20.65 -41.83 -4.55
N ALA A 202 -19.55 -41.41 -5.17
CA ALA A 202 -18.30 -42.19 -5.27
C ALA A 202 -17.61 -42.46 -3.92
N GLU A 203 -18.31 -42.20 -2.80
CA GLU A 203 -17.93 -42.22 -1.38
C GLU A 203 -16.67 -41.43 -1.03
N VAL A 204 -15.53 -41.77 -1.64
CA VAL A 204 -14.26 -41.09 -1.49
C VAL A 204 -13.60 -40.90 -2.86
N VAL A 205 -13.41 -39.65 -3.27
CA VAL A 205 -12.65 -39.29 -4.48
C VAL A 205 -11.23 -38.93 -4.10
N ARG A 206 -10.25 -39.62 -4.70
CA ARG A 206 -8.82 -39.35 -4.52
C ARG A 206 -8.28 -38.59 -5.73
N PHE A 207 -7.57 -37.50 -5.47
CA PHE A 207 -6.97 -36.69 -6.52
C PHE A 207 -5.46 -36.95 -6.57
N GLY A 208 -4.95 -37.44 -7.70
CA GLY A 208 -3.51 -37.61 -7.91
C GLY A 208 -2.80 -36.25 -8.09
N GLY A 209 -1.61 -36.08 -7.49
CA GLY A 209 -0.74 -34.94 -7.84
C GLY A 209 0.01 -34.21 -6.73
N GLY A 210 0.42 -34.87 -5.64
CA GLY A 210 1.34 -34.26 -4.68
C GLY A 210 2.27 -35.29 -4.05
N THR A 211 3.53 -35.33 -4.50
CA THR A 211 4.59 -36.14 -3.89
C THR A 211 5.05 -35.60 -2.52
N SER A 212 4.58 -34.42 -2.11
CA SER A 212 4.82 -33.82 -0.80
C SER A 212 3.57 -33.10 -0.27
N GLY A 213 2.74 -33.81 0.49
CA GLY A 213 1.58 -33.25 1.17
C GLY A 213 0.62 -34.31 1.69
N PRO A 214 -0.33 -33.94 2.57
CA PRO A 214 -1.38 -34.85 3.01
C PRO A 214 -2.21 -35.33 1.81
N PRO A 215 -2.76 -36.56 1.86
CA PRO A 215 -3.55 -37.12 0.77
C PRO A 215 -4.75 -36.22 0.47
N MET A 216 -4.90 -35.88 -0.82
CA MET A 216 -5.98 -35.03 -1.30
C MET A 216 -7.19 -35.91 -1.58
N GLU A 217 -8.07 -36.02 -0.58
CA GLU A 217 -9.29 -36.85 -0.63
C GLU A 217 -10.54 -36.01 -0.35
N LEU A 218 -11.63 -36.31 -1.04
CA LEU A 218 -12.93 -35.68 -0.83
C LEU A 218 -13.98 -36.76 -0.60
N GLU A 219 -14.60 -36.73 0.58
CA GLU A 219 -15.75 -37.57 0.90
C GLU A 219 -17.01 -36.97 0.29
N LEU A 220 -17.73 -37.78 -0.49
CA LEU A 220 -18.98 -37.40 -1.13
C LEU A 220 -20.12 -38.20 -0.50
N ARG A 221 -20.98 -37.51 0.26
CA ARG A 221 -22.19 -38.10 0.87
C ARG A 221 -23.36 -38.23 -0.11
N ARG A 222 -23.30 -37.50 -1.22
CA ARG A 222 -24.28 -37.49 -2.31
C ARG A 222 -23.55 -37.29 -3.64
N ALA A 223 -24.16 -37.73 -4.73
CA ALA A 223 -23.68 -37.37 -6.06
C ALA A 223 -23.84 -35.85 -6.27
N LEU A 224 -22.80 -35.21 -6.82
CA LEU A 224 -22.80 -33.81 -7.20
C LEU A 224 -23.05 -33.70 -8.70
N THR A 225 -23.88 -32.76 -9.09
CA THR A 225 -24.12 -32.47 -10.50
C THR A 225 -23.01 -31.59 -11.07
N LEU A 226 -22.78 -31.68 -12.39
CA LEU A 226 -21.83 -30.80 -13.07
C LEU A 226 -22.20 -29.30 -12.91
N ALA A 227 -23.49 -28.99 -12.82
CA ALA A 227 -23.98 -27.63 -12.61
C ALA A 227 -23.57 -27.07 -11.23
N GLU A 228 -23.70 -27.89 -10.17
CA GLU A 228 -23.26 -27.53 -8.81
C GLU A 228 -21.74 -27.34 -8.77
N LEU A 229 -20.98 -28.26 -9.33
CA LEU A 229 -19.51 -28.16 -9.37
C LEU A 229 -19.04 -26.91 -10.13
N ARG A 230 -19.68 -26.57 -11.26
CA ARG A 230 -19.43 -25.31 -11.98
C ARG A 230 -19.79 -24.07 -11.16
N ARG A 231 -20.84 -24.14 -10.32
CA ARG A 231 -21.20 -23.04 -9.40
C ARG A 231 -20.12 -22.86 -8.33
N HIS A 232 -19.64 -23.95 -7.73
CA HIS A 232 -18.53 -23.93 -6.77
C HIS A 232 -17.22 -23.41 -7.40
N LYS A 233 -16.86 -23.86 -8.61
CA LYS A 233 -15.70 -23.33 -9.34
C LYS A 233 -15.80 -21.82 -9.57
N ARG A 234 -16.96 -21.32 -10.01
CA ARG A 234 -17.17 -19.86 -10.17
C ARG A 234 -17.04 -19.10 -8.85
N ALA A 235 -17.59 -19.63 -7.75
CA ALA A 235 -17.48 -19.01 -6.44
C ALA A 235 -16.02 -19.01 -5.92
N PHE A 236 -15.32 -20.14 -6.09
CA PHE A 236 -13.90 -20.28 -5.77
C PHE A 236 -13.03 -19.29 -6.56
N LEU A 237 -13.24 -19.14 -7.87
CA LEU A 237 -12.49 -18.18 -8.69
C LEU A 237 -12.76 -16.73 -8.28
N LYS A 238 -14.00 -16.39 -7.90
CA LYS A 238 -14.31 -15.08 -7.30
C LYS A 238 -13.63 -14.86 -5.96
N LEU A 239 -13.38 -15.91 -5.18
CA LEU A 239 -12.61 -15.86 -3.93
C LEU A 239 -11.10 -15.74 -4.23
N ALA A 240 -10.58 -16.49 -5.19
CA ALA A 240 -9.18 -16.50 -5.60
C ALA A 240 -8.73 -15.15 -6.19
N THR A 241 -9.63 -14.44 -6.86
CA THR A 241 -9.39 -13.10 -7.44
C THR A 241 -9.50 -11.97 -6.40
N LYS A 242 -10.01 -12.22 -5.19
CA LYS A 242 -9.99 -11.23 -4.10
C LYS A 242 -8.62 -11.20 -3.43
N ILE A 243 -8.14 -9.99 -3.14
CA ILE A 243 -6.80 -9.64 -2.62
C ILE A 243 -6.31 -10.52 -1.46
N THR A 244 -7.24 -11.09 -0.67
CA THR A 244 -6.95 -11.98 0.47
C THR A 244 -6.29 -13.31 0.08
N PHE A 245 -6.33 -13.72 -1.20
CA PHE A 245 -5.75 -14.99 -1.69
C PHE A 245 -4.52 -14.81 -2.61
N ALA A 246 -3.72 -13.77 -2.37
CA ALA A 246 -2.42 -13.53 -3.03
C ALA A 246 -1.35 -14.64 -2.84
N ARG A 247 -1.74 -15.85 -2.43
CA ARG A 247 -0.87 -17.04 -2.24
C ARG A 247 -1.05 -18.12 -3.32
N LEU A 248 -2.02 -17.97 -4.24
CA LEU A 248 -2.18 -18.89 -5.36
C LEU A 248 -1.14 -18.56 -6.45
N HIS A 249 0.04 -19.14 -6.31
CA HIS A 249 1.15 -18.95 -7.26
C HIS A 249 1.35 -20.13 -8.20
N ASP A 250 0.69 -21.26 -7.95
CA ASP A 250 0.85 -22.48 -8.74
C ASP A 250 -0.46 -23.29 -8.84
N ALA A 251 -0.53 -24.13 -9.87
CA ALA A 251 -1.67 -25.01 -10.15
C ALA A 251 -1.89 -26.08 -9.07
N ALA A 252 -0.83 -26.53 -8.37
CA ALA A 252 -0.93 -27.58 -7.36
C ALA A 252 -1.63 -27.07 -6.08
N ALA A 253 -1.30 -25.85 -5.65
CA ALA A 253 -1.94 -25.12 -4.58
C ALA A 253 -3.39 -24.81 -4.95
N ALA A 254 -3.66 -24.41 -6.20
CA ALA A 254 -5.02 -24.21 -6.69
C ALA A 254 -5.88 -25.47 -6.58
N ARG A 255 -5.37 -26.64 -7.01
CA ARG A 255 -6.06 -27.93 -6.85
C ARG A 255 -6.37 -28.22 -5.39
N ARG A 256 -5.35 -28.12 -4.52
CA ARG A 256 -5.49 -28.40 -3.08
C ARG A 256 -6.53 -27.50 -2.42
N MET A 257 -6.43 -26.19 -2.66
CA MET A 257 -7.34 -25.21 -2.08
C MET A 257 -8.76 -25.35 -2.59
N PHE A 258 -8.96 -25.76 -3.85
CA PHE A 258 -10.28 -26.02 -4.38
C PHE A 258 -10.92 -27.27 -3.76
N VAL A 259 -10.14 -28.33 -3.52
CA VAL A 259 -10.61 -29.53 -2.79
C VAL A 259 -10.98 -29.18 -1.35
N ASP A 260 -10.15 -28.40 -0.65
CA ASP A 260 -10.46 -27.95 0.72
C ASP A 260 -11.71 -27.05 0.75
N TYR A 261 -11.85 -26.15 -0.23
CA TYR A 261 -13.06 -25.33 -0.41
C TYR A 261 -14.31 -26.19 -0.58
N LEU A 262 -14.26 -27.23 -1.43
CA LEU A 262 -15.37 -28.16 -1.60
C LEU A 262 -15.67 -28.90 -0.28
N ARG A 263 -14.64 -29.40 0.40
CA ARG A 263 -14.80 -30.10 1.70
C ARG A 263 -15.54 -29.23 2.72
N SER A 264 -15.13 -27.97 2.89
CA SER A 264 -15.77 -27.06 3.84
C SER A 264 -17.20 -26.70 3.48
N ASN A 265 -17.49 -26.41 2.20
CA ASN A 265 -18.84 -26.00 1.79
C ASN A 265 -19.83 -27.18 1.80
N LEU A 266 -19.40 -28.37 1.38
CA LEU A 266 -20.23 -29.56 1.42
C LEU A 266 -20.51 -30.01 2.86
N ALA A 267 -19.56 -29.83 3.78
CA ALA A 267 -19.77 -30.06 5.21
C ALA A 267 -20.75 -29.04 5.82
N ALA A 268 -20.64 -27.77 5.44
CA ALA A 268 -21.56 -26.72 5.90
C ALA A 268 -23.00 -26.94 5.40
N GLU A 269 -23.18 -27.36 4.16
CA GLU A 269 -24.50 -27.73 3.61
C GLU A 269 -25.11 -28.92 4.36
N ALA A 270 -24.31 -29.91 4.73
CA ALA A 270 -24.77 -31.05 5.52
C ALA A 270 -25.18 -30.66 6.96
N ALA A 271 -24.52 -29.67 7.56
CA ALA A 271 -24.84 -29.18 8.91
C ALA A 271 -26.03 -28.21 8.93
N GLY A 272 -26.29 -27.49 7.83
CA GLY A 272 -27.38 -26.52 7.71
C GLY A 272 -28.74 -27.11 7.30
N GLY A 273 -28.84 -28.41 7.05
CA GLY A 273 -30.06 -29.10 6.61
C GLY A 273 -31.09 -29.39 7.71
N GLY A 274 -30.86 -28.96 8.95
CA GLY A 274 -31.76 -29.16 10.09
C GLY A 274 -32.41 -27.88 10.56
N GLY A 275 -33.48 -27.44 9.89
CA GLY A 275 -34.40 -26.44 10.42
C GLY A 275 -34.62 -25.23 9.53
N CYS A 276 -35.69 -25.26 8.74
CA CYS A 276 -36.73 -24.22 8.77
C CYS A 276 -37.91 -24.73 7.92
N GLY A 277 -38.85 -25.39 8.57
CA GLY A 277 -40.21 -25.51 8.05
C GLY A 277 -40.93 -24.18 8.27
N THR A 278 -41.61 -23.73 7.23
CA THR A 278 -42.89 -22.99 7.24
C THR A 278 -43.24 -22.22 8.51
N GLU A 279 -43.41 -20.90 8.39
CA GLU A 279 -44.73 -20.29 8.63
C GLU A 279 -44.79 -18.89 8.01
N ASP A 280 -45.99 -18.62 7.47
CA ASP A 280 -46.43 -17.44 6.74
C ASP A 280 -46.51 -16.17 7.60
N PHE A 281 -46.57 -15.04 6.87
CA PHE A 281 -46.83 -13.63 7.23
C PHE A 281 -45.61 -12.71 7.45
#